data_AF-A0A561T829-F1
#
_entry.id   AF-A0A561T829-F1
#
_cell.length_a   1.000
_cell.length_b   1.000
_cell.length_c   1.000
_cell.angle_alpha   90.00
_cell.angle_beta   90.00
_cell.angle_gamma   90.00
#
_symmetry.space_group_name_H-M   'P 1'
#
loop_
_entity.id
_entity.type
_entity.pdbx_description
1 polymer ?
#
loop_
_entity_poly.entity_id
_entity_poly.type
_entity_poly.pdbx_seq_one_letter_code
_entity_poly.pdbx_strand_id
1 'polypeptide(L)'
;MRCVIARYPFDLTKAGVLESMKGITPEPITGESVTIGRRRYPAKQVGQVITRQDRRDFSSGEVVRAMARLGFTCHAHPEAAPPARELSPLETASELLGSPATGQA
;
A
#
# COMPACT_ATOMS: atom_id res chain seq x y z
N MET A 1 -0.10 0.34 18.62
CA MET A 1 0.92 0.67 17.60
C MET A 1 0.62 2.07 17.12
N ARG A 2 1.55 2.99 17.31
CA ARG A 2 1.37 4.37 16.85
C ARG A 2 1.67 4.49 15.35
N CYS A 3 0.73 5.06 14.60
CA CYS A 3 0.89 5.35 13.17
C CYS A 3 0.32 6.74 12.86
N VAL A 4 0.68 7.30 11.70
CA VAL A 4 0.14 8.57 11.22
C VAL A 4 -0.68 8.29 9.96
N ILE A 5 -1.92 8.76 9.95
CA ILE A 5 -2.84 8.65 8.80
C ILE A 5 -3.49 10.03 8.62
N ALA A 6 -3.51 10.56 7.39
CA ALA A 6 -3.98 11.93 7.12
C ALA A 6 -3.26 13.00 7.96
N ARG A 7 -1.97 12.80 8.24
CA ARG A 7 -1.14 13.69 9.09
C ARG A 7 -1.50 13.68 10.58
N TYR A 8 -2.48 12.89 11.02
CA TYR A 8 -2.84 12.75 12.43
C TYR A 8 -2.29 11.46 13.04
N PRO A 9 -1.81 11.49 14.30
CA PRO A 9 -1.35 10.29 14.99
C PRO A 9 -2.54 9.47 15.53
N PHE A 10 -2.46 8.15 15.36
CA PHE A 10 -3.42 7.17 15.88
C PHE A 10 -2.68 6.07 16.63
N ASP A 11 -3.27 5.56 17.71
CA ASP A 11 -2.84 4.30 18.31
C ASP A 11 -3.79 3.17 17.90
N LEU A 12 -3.30 2.29 17.04
CA LEU A 12 -4.07 1.18 16.50
C LEU A 12 -3.56 -0.14 17.06
N THR A 13 -4.49 -1.07 17.30
CA THR A 13 -4.18 -2.45 17.67
C THR A 13 -4.86 -3.40 16.69
N LYS A 14 -4.27 -4.59 16.51
CA LYS A 14 -4.85 -5.61 15.62
C LYS A 14 -6.27 -6.00 16.07
N ALA A 15 -6.48 -6.16 17.38
CA ALA A 15 -7.79 -6.43 17.95
C ALA A 15 -8.78 -5.27 17.71
N GLY A 16 -8.37 -4.02 17.94
CA GLY A 16 -9.23 -2.86 17.72
C GLY A 16 -9.69 -2.70 16.27
N VAL A 17 -8.82 -3.05 15.30
CA VAL A 17 -9.20 -3.10 13.88
C VAL A 17 -10.21 -4.20 13.62
N LEU A 18 -10.01 -5.41 14.14
CA LEU A 18 -10.96 -6.52 13.99
C LEU A 18 -12.33 -6.18 14.56
N GLU A 19 -12.38 -5.59 15.76
CA GLU A 19 -13.64 -5.16 16.40
C GLU A 19 -14.34 -4.07 15.58
N SER A 20 -13.62 -3.04 15.15
CA SER A 20 -14.19 -1.93 14.38
C SER A 20 -14.76 -2.38 13.03
N MET A 21 -14.23 -3.44 12.45
CA MET A 21 -14.67 -3.98 11.15
C MET A 21 -15.79 -5.02 11.27
N LYS A 22 -16.22 -5.40 12.48
CA LYS A 22 -17.36 -6.32 12.66
C LYS A 22 -18.64 -5.72 12.08
N GLY A 23 -19.38 -6.53 11.34
CA GLY A 23 -20.64 -6.11 10.71
C GLY A 23 -20.47 -5.19 9.49
N ILE A 24 -19.24 -4.81 9.13
CA ILE A 24 -18.99 -3.97 7.97
C ILE A 24 -19.03 -4.84 6.70
N THR A 25 -19.92 -4.47 5.78
CA THR A 25 -20.01 -5.07 4.44
C THR A 25 -18.85 -4.58 3.58
N PRO A 26 -18.06 -5.47 2.96
CA PRO A 26 -17.01 -5.06 2.04
C PRO A 26 -17.58 -4.34 0.82
N GLU A 27 -16.99 -3.21 0.48
CA GLU A 27 -17.25 -2.52 -0.79
C GLU A 27 -16.52 -3.19 -1.94
N PRO A 28 -16.93 -2.93 -3.21
CA PRO A 28 -16.22 -3.39 -4.39
C PRO A 28 -14.74 -3.00 -4.35
N ILE A 29 -13.85 -3.97 -4.56
CA ILE A 29 -12.41 -3.75 -4.54
C ILE A 29 -11.98 -3.21 -5.90
N THR A 30 -11.68 -1.92 -5.94
CA THR A 30 -11.16 -1.22 -7.13
C THR A 30 -9.65 -0.93 -7.03
N GLY A 31 -9.00 -1.33 -5.94
CA GLY A 31 -7.67 -0.83 -5.55
C GLY A 31 -6.94 -1.75 -4.59
N GLU A 32 -5.96 -1.17 -3.90
CA GLU A 32 -5.31 -1.77 -2.74
C GLU A 32 -6.35 -2.24 -1.71
N SER A 33 -6.11 -3.41 -1.14
CA SER A 33 -7.07 -4.06 -0.25
C SER A 33 -6.40 -4.83 0.88
N VAL A 34 -7.12 -5.00 1.97
CA VAL A 34 -6.63 -5.62 3.20
C VAL A 34 -7.55 -6.75 3.59
N THR A 35 -6.98 -7.89 3.96
CA THR A 35 -7.73 -9.03 4.49
C THR A 35 -7.93 -8.83 5.98
N ILE A 36 -9.20 -8.78 6.42
CA ILE A 36 -9.58 -8.61 7.81
C ILE A 36 -10.55 -9.75 8.17
N GLY A 37 -10.13 -10.59 9.12
CA GLY A 37 -10.80 -11.86 9.37
C GLY A 37 -10.78 -12.76 8.13
N ARG A 38 -11.97 -13.06 7.59
CA ARG A 38 -12.14 -13.91 6.39
C ARG A 38 -12.55 -13.13 5.13
N ARG A 39 -12.58 -11.79 5.20
CA ARG A 39 -13.07 -10.93 4.13
C ARG A 39 -11.98 -9.96 3.68
N ARG A 40 -12.08 -9.50 2.44
CA ARG A 40 -11.15 -8.54 1.84
C ARG A 40 -11.87 -7.21 1.66
N TYR A 41 -11.24 -6.14 2.12
CA TYR A 41 -11.80 -4.80 2.15
C TYR A 41 -10.90 -3.83 1.38
N PRO A 42 -11.44 -2.84 0.66
CA PRO A 42 -10.66 -1.73 0.13
C PRO A 42 -9.91 -1.01 1.24
N ALA A 43 -8.64 -0.68 1.03
CA ALA A 43 -7.82 0.01 2.03
C ALA A 43 -8.46 1.33 2.47
N LYS A 44 -9.08 2.08 1.55
CA LYS A 44 -9.81 3.32 1.84
C LYS A 44 -11.00 3.13 2.78
N GLN A 45 -11.75 2.04 2.60
CA GLN A 45 -12.88 1.72 3.48
C GLN A 45 -12.38 1.43 4.90
N VAL A 46 -11.35 0.60 5.03
CA VAL A 46 -10.74 0.27 6.32
C VAL A 46 -10.25 1.53 7.03
N GLY A 47 -9.51 2.39 6.32
CA GLY A 47 -9.00 3.64 6.87
C GLY A 47 -10.10 4.55 7.40
N GLN A 48 -11.19 4.69 6.65
CA GLN A 48 -12.34 5.49 7.06
C GLN A 48 -12.98 4.93 8.34
N VAL A 49 -13.19 3.61 8.43
CA VAL A 49 -13.84 3.00 9.60
C VAL A 49 -12.98 3.17 10.85
N ILE A 50 -11.68 2.87 10.78
CA ILE A 50 -10.81 2.84 11.97
C ILE A 50 -10.35 4.23 12.42
N THR A 51 -10.28 5.21 11.51
CA THR A 51 -9.86 6.58 11.83
C THR A 51 -11.02 7.57 11.93
N ARG A 52 -12.18 7.22 11.38
CA ARG A 52 -13.36 8.10 11.21
C ARG A 52 -13.09 9.35 10.36
N GLN A 53 -12.00 9.36 9.58
CA GLN A 53 -11.65 10.47 8.69
C GLN A 53 -12.30 10.32 7.31
N ASP A 54 -12.39 11.42 6.57
CA ASP A 54 -12.86 11.39 5.19
C ASP A 54 -11.82 10.69 4.29
N ARG A 55 -12.29 9.93 3.30
CA ARG A 55 -11.41 9.19 2.38
C ARG A 55 -10.50 10.09 1.54
N ARG A 56 -10.80 11.39 1.47
CA ARG A 56 -9.99 12.41 0.78
C ARG A 56 -8.77 12.85 1.58
N ASP A 57 -8.77 12.66 2.90
CA ASP A 57 -7.70 13.17 3.76
C ASP A 57 -6.46 12.25 3.84
N PHE A 58 -6.62 10.96 3.52
CA PHE A 58 -5.53 9.97 3.54
C PHE A 58 -5.47 9.17 2.25
N SER A 59 -4.31 8.58 1.96
CA SER A 59 -4.08 7.67 0.84
C SER A 59 -4.33 6.20 1.21
N SER A 60 -4.63 5.38 0.21
CA SER A 60 -4.73 3.91 0.36
C SER A 60 -3.42 3.32 0.90
N GLY A 61 -2.28 3.81 0.40
CA GLY A 61 -0.95 3.37 0.82
C GLY A 61 -0.58 3.71 2.27
N GLU A 62 -1.13 4.78 2.86
CA GLU A 62 -1.00 5.03 4.30
C GLU A 62 -1.67 3.92 5.11
N VAL A 63 -2.90 3.57 4.72
CA VAL A 63 -3.67 2.52 5.40
C VAL A 63 -3.00 1.15 5.22
N VAL A 64 -2.57 0.81 4.01
CA VAL A 64 -1.84 -0.44 3.73
C VAL A 64 -0.60 -0.58 4.59
N ARG A 65 0.21 0.49 4.71
CA ARG A 65 1.41 0.51 5.56
C ARG A 65 1.04 0.31 7.03
N ALA A 66 -0.01 0.96 7.51
CA ALA A 66 -0.48 0.78 8.89
C ALA A 66 -0.95 -0.67 9.14
N MET A 67 -1.76 -1.22 8.23
CA MET A 67 -2.32 -2.58 8.35
C MET A 67 -1.23 -3.65 8.24
N ALA A 68 -0.26 -3.50 7.34
CA ALA A 68 0.86 -4.41 7.22
C ALA A 68 1.70 -4.46 8.52
N ARG A 69 1.97 -3.30 9.13
CA ARG A 69 2.70 -3.22 10.42
C ARG A 69 1.92 -3.85 11.59
N LEU A 70 0.60 -3.84 11.54
CA LEU A 70 -0.26 -4.57 12.48
C LEU A 70 -0.35 -6.08 12.19
N GLY A 71 0.28 -6.55 11.11
CA GLY A 71 0.29 -7.96 10.72
C GLY A 71 -0.99 -8.41 10.03
N PHE A 72 -1.64 -7.54 9.26
CA PHE A 72 -2.69 -7.91 8.30
C PHE A 72 -2.09 -8.20 6.93
N THR A 73 -2.74 -9.09 6.18
CA THR A 73 -2.38 -9.37 4.78
C THR A 73 -2.95 -8.28 3.88
N CYS A 74 -2.06 -7.48 3.30
CA CYS A 74 -2.40 -6.46 2.32
C CYS A 74 -2.13 -6.97 0.90
N HIS A 75 -2.88 -6.45 -0.05
CA HIS A 75 -2.80 -6.82 -1.45
C HIS A 75 -2.76 -5.55 -2.30
N ALA A 76 -1.83 -5.51 -3.25
CA ALA A 76 -1.75 -4.44 -4.24
C ALA A 76 -2.96 -4.48 -5.20
N HIS A 77 -3.18 -3.38 -5.91
CA HIS A 77 -4.13 -3.34 -7.02
C HIS A 77 -3.72 -4.38 -8.09
N PRO A 78 -4.68 -5.17 -8.64
CA PRO A 78 -4.36 -6.22 -9.60
C PRO A 78 -3.80 -5.73 -10.96
N GLU A 79 -3.66 -4.43 -11.18
CA GLU A 79 -3.15 -3.85 -12.44
C GLU A 79 -2.06 -2.79 -12.21
N ALA A 80 -1.10 -3.09 -11.34
CA ALA A 80 0.19 -2.42 -11.40
C ALA A 80 1.26 -3.48 -11.59
N ALA A 81 1.43 -3.93 -12.84
CA ALA A 81 2.78 -4.26 -13.28
C ALA A 81 3.67 -3.07 -12.84
N PRO A 82 4.82 -3.31 -12.19
CA PRO A 82 5.74 -2.21 -11.91
C PRO A 82 5.96 -1.48 -13.25
N PRO A 83 5.94 -0.13 -13.31
CA PRO A 83 6.41 0.53 -14.51
C PRO A 83 7.76 -0.11 -14.80
N ALA A 84 7.89 -0.73 -15.99
CA ALA A 84 9.18 -1.19 -16.46
C ALA A 84 10.12 -0.01 -16.20
N ARG A 85 11.22 -0.23 -15.46
CA ARG A 85 12.15 0.86 -15.12
C ARG A 85 12.46 1.57 -16.42
N GLU A 86 11.88 2.75 -16.62
CA GLU A 86 12.22 3.59 -17.74
C GLU A 86 13.64 4.00 -17.45
N LEU A 87 14.58 3.41 -18.18
CA LEU A 87 15.99 3.73 -18.05
C LEU A 87 16.11 5.25 -18.14
N SER A 88 16.76 5.86 -17.15
CA SER A 88 17.03 7.28 -17.18
C SER A 88 17.74 7.62 -18.50
N PRO A 89 17.61 8.85 -19.04
CA PRO A 89 18.32 9.24 -20.25
C PRO A 89 19.83 8.91 -20.22
N LEU A 90 20.43 8.96 -19.02
CA LEU A 90 21.81 8.55 -18.75
C LEU A 90 22.04 7.04 -18.89
N GLU A 91 21.15 6.22 -18.35
CA GLU A 91 21.23 4.75 -18.42
C GLU A 91 21.05 4.28 -19.88
N THR A 92 20.10 4.87 -20.60
CA THR A 92 19.88 4.62 -22.03
C THR A 92 21.12 4.99 -22.86
N ALA A 93 21.74 6.15 -22.59
CA ALA A 93 22.97 6.55 -23.26
C ALA A 93 24.13 5.60 -22.94
N SER A 94 24.23 5.14 -21.69
CA SER A 94 25.28 4.22 -21.27
C SER A 94 25.16 2.84 -21.93
N GLU A 95 23.94 2.35 -22.16
CA GLU A 95 23.70 1.12 -22.92
C GLU A 95 24.03 1.30 -24.41
N LEU A 96 23.64 2.43 -25.02
CA LEU A 96 23.94 2.72 -26.43
C LEU A 96 25.44 2.84 -26.71
N LEU A 97 26.22 3.33 -25.75
CA LEU A 97 27.66 3.47 -25.87
C LEU A 97 28.41 2.14 -25.65
N GLY A 98 27.73 1.13 -25.08
CA GLY A 98 28.34 -0.13 -24.67
C GLY A 98 29.28 0.06 -23.46
N SER A 99 29.32 -0.92 -22.56
CA SER A 99 30.37 -0.94 -21.53
C SER A 99 31.72 -1.23 -22.20
N PRO A 100 32.83 -0.54 -21.82
CA PRO A 100 34.13 -0.89 -22.36
C PRO A 100 34.41 -2.35 -21.99
N ALA A 101 34.65 -3.18 -23.01
CA ALA A 101 35.15 -4.53 -22.82
C ALA A 101 36.38 -4.42 -21.92
N THR A 102 36.30 -4.94 -20.70
CA THR A 102 37.47 -5.14 -19.86
C THR A 102 38.28 -6.23 -20.56
N GLY A 103 39.12 -5.81 -21.50
CA GLY A 103 40.14 -6.65 -22.10
C GLY A 103 41.14 -6.98 -21.01
N GLN A 104 41.07 -8.21 -20.50
CA GLN A 104 42.14 -8.80 -19.72
C GLN A 104 43.17 -9.40 -20.69
N ALA A 105 44.43 -9.03 -20.45
CA ALA A 105 45.62 -9.59 -21.08
C ALA A 105 45.92 -11.00 -20.57
#